data_AF-A0A6A7LIR1-F1
#
_entry.id   AF-A0A6A7LIR1-F1
#
_cell.length_a   1.000
_cell.length_b   1.000
_cell.length_c   1.000
_cell.angle_alpha   90.00
_cell.angle_beta   90.00
_cell.angle_gamma   90.00
#
_symmetry.space_group_name_H-M   'P 1'
#
loop_
_entity.id
_entity.type
_entity.pdbx_description
1 polymer ?
#
loop_
_entity_poly.entity_id
_entity_poly.type
_entity_poly.pdbx_seq_one_letter_code
_entity_poly.pdbx_strand_id
1 'polypeptide(L)' 'MKYRSRTEIVGLILDAANGGGATKTRIMYKAFLSFAQLREYLTMLQDNGLIEFEGGRQTYRTAEKGMKLLEIY' A
#
# COMPACT_ATOMS: atom_id res chain seq x y z
N MET A 1 13.44 -18.64 7.56
CA MET A 1 13.00 -17.24 7.38
C MET A 1 12.18 -17.19 6.09
N LYS A 2 10.87 -16.97 6.16
CA LYS A 2 10.02 -16.94 4.95
C LYS A 2 10.26 -15.57 4.29
N TYR A 3 10.97 -15.54 3.18
CA TYR A 3 11.11 -14.31 2.39
C TYR A 3 9.71 -13.91 1.93
N ARG A 4 9.29 -12.70 2.26
CA ARG A 4 8.02 -12.16 1.78
C ARG A 4 8.18 -11.80 0.31
N SER A 5 7.28 -12.33 -0.50
CA SER A 5 7.21 -11.99 -1.92
C SER A 5 6.79 -10.53 -2.11
N ARG A 6 7.15 -9.97 -3.26
CA ARG A 6 6.69 -8.64 -3.68
C ARG A 6 5.16 -8.55 -3.66
N THR A 7 4.48 -9.62 -4.04
CA THR A 7 3.03 -9.73 -4.04
C THR A 7 2.44 -9.65 -2.64
N GLU A 8 3.01 -10.36 -1.65
CA GLU A 8 2.58 -10.26 -0.24
C GLU A 8 2.75 -8.82 0.30
N ILE A 9 3.86 -8.15 -0.03
CA ILE A 9 4.09 -6.76 0.40
C ILE A 9 3.06 -5.81 -0.23
N VAL A 10 2.79 -5.96 -1.53
CA VAL A 10 1.76 -5.17 -2.23
C VAL A 10 0.39 -5.39 -1.58
N GLY A 11 0.00 -6.65 -1.33
CA GLY A 11 -1.25 -6.98 -0.65
C GLY A 11 -1.37 -6.31 0.72
N LEU A 12 -0.32 -6.39 1.54
CA LEU A 12 -0.31 -5.74 2.87
C LEU A 12 -0.43 -4.22 2.81
N ILE A 13 0.18 -3.56 1.81
CA ILE A 13 0.07 -2.11 1.64
C ILE A 13 -1.35 -1.72 1.22
N LEU A 14 -1.90 -2.40 0.22
CA LEU A 14 -3.25 -2.12 -0.26
C LEU A 14 -4.30 -2.45 0.81
N ASP A 15 -4.11 -3.51 1.58
CA ASP A 15 -4.99 -3.84 2.72
C ASP A 15 -4.80 -2.85 3.89
N ALA A 16 -3.62 -2.25 4.05
CA ALA A 16 -3.41 -1.19 5.05
C ALA A 16 -4.13 0.12 4.69
N ALA A 17 -4.24 0.41 3.39
CA ALA A 17 -4.88 1.60 2.84
C ALA A 17 -6.34 1.37 2.40
N ASN A 18 -6.86 0.15 2.53
CA ASN A 18 -8.24 -0.17 2.23
C ASN A 18 -9.17 0.55 3.22
N GLY A 19 -10.25 1.14 2.71
CA GLY A 19 -11.13 2.04 3.48
C GLY A 19 -10.61 3.48 3.64
N GLY A 20 -9.39 3.80 3.16
CA GLY A 20 -8.83 5.14 3.15
C GLY A 20 -8.24 5.60 4.49
N GLY A 21 -7.67 6.81 4.51
CA GLY A 21 -7.14 7.40 5.75
C GLY A 21 -5.86 6.75 6.30
N ALA A 22 -5.15 5.93 5.54
CA ALA A 22 -3.95 5.26 6.02
C ALA A 22 -2.71 6.15 5.95
N THR A 23 -2.06 6.39 7.08
CA THR A 23 -0.79 7.13 7.12
C THR A 23 0.37 6.24 6.65
N LYS A 24 1.48 6.86 6.23
CA LYS A 24 2.75 6.15 5.93
C LYS A 24 3.16 5.24 7.08
N THR A 25 3.07 5.75 8.31
CA THR A 25 3.39 5.00 9.53
C THR A 25 2.51 3.75 9.65
N ARG A 26 1.18 3.87 9.52
CA ARG A 26 0.27 2.71 9.57
C ARG A 26 0.63 1.64 8.53
N ILE A 27 0.93 2.06 7.31
CA ILE A 27 1.32 1.16 6.22
C ILE A 27 2.66 0.49 6.53
N MET A 28 3.66 1.25 6.99
CA MET A 28 4.97 0.70 7.38
C MET A 28 4.86 -0.38 8.44
N TYR A 29 4.09 -0.13 9.51
CA TYR A 29 3.92 -1.09 10.59
C TYR A 29 3.19 -2.35 10.11
N LYS A 30 2.11 -2.20 9.33
CA LYS A 30 1.34 -3.35 8.82
C LYS A 30 2.13 -4.18 7.80
N ALA A 31 2.90 -3.53 6.93
CA ALA A 31 3.71 -4.18 5.91
C ALA A 31 5.16 -4.45 6.35
N PHE A 32 5.54 -4.20 7.61
CA PHE A 32 6.91 -4.30 8.14
C PHE A 32 7.96 -3.77 7.16
N LEU A 33 7.80 -2.51 6.72
CA LEU A 33 8.69 -1.85 5.76
C LEU A 33 9.50 -0.75 6.43
N SER A 34 10.76 -0.62 6.00
CA SER A 34 11.52 0.60 6.24
C SER A 34 10.92 1.77 5.45
N PHE A 35 11.26 3.00 5.84
CA PHE A 35 10.79 4.20 5.13
C PHE A 35 11.22 4.20 3.65
N ALA A 36 12.46 3.78 3.36
CA ALA A 36 12.99 3.70 2.00
C ALA A 36 12.18 2.72 1.14
N GLN A 37 11.95 1.50 1.65
CA GLN A 37 11.14 0.49 0.96
C GLN A 37 9.70 0.96 0.75
N LEU A 38 9.08 1.54 1.79
CA LEU A 38 7.72 2.08 1.67
C LEU A 38 7.64 3.08 0.51
N ARG A 39 8.60 4.01 0.40
CA ARG A 39 8.58 5.04 -0.64
C ARG A 39 8.65 4.43 -2.04
N GLU A 40 9.47 3.42 -2.25
CA GLU A 40 9.56 2.71 -3.54
C GLU A 40 8.25 2.01 -3.89
N TYR A 41 7.65 1.30 -2.93
CA TYR A 41 6.37 0.63 -3.16
C TYR A 41 5.23 1.62 -3.39
N LEU A 42 5.12 2.70 -2.60
CA LEU A 42 4.08 3.70 -2.78
C LEU A 42 4.19 4.36 -4.16
N THR A 43 5.40 4.73 -4.58
CA THR A 43 5.63 5.28 -5.93
C THR A 43 5.15 4.30 -7.00
N MET A 44 5.60 3.05 -6.94
CA MET A 44 5.21 2.01 -7.90
C MET A 44 3.70 1.76 -7.91
N LEU A 45 3.04 1.72 -6.75
CA LEU A 45 1.60 1.49 -6.64
C LEU A 45 0.79 2.69 -7.16
N GLN A 46 1.27 3.92 -6.92
CA GLN A 46 0.63 5.14 -7.44
C GLN A 46 0.76 5.21 -8.96
N ASP A 47 1.95 4.95 -9.51
CA ASP A 47 2.19 4.92 -10.97
C ASP A 47 1.31 3.87 -11.67
N ASN A 48 0.99 2.78 -10.97
CA ASN A 48 0.11 1.72 -11.48
C ASN A 48 -1.38 1.97 -11.21
N GLY A 49 -1.75 3.06 -10.53
CA GLY A 49 -3.13 3.39 -10.16
C GLY A 49 -3.75 2.41 -9.17
N LEU A 50 -2.95 1.78 -8.31
CA LEU A 50 -3.40 0.82 -7.29
C LEU A 50 -3.67 1.50 -5.94
N ILE A 51 -3.01 2.64 -5.68
CA ILE A 51 -3.19 3.43 -4.46
C ILE A 51 -3.17 4.93 -4.80
N GLU A 52 -3.91 5.72 -4.04
CA GLU A 52 -4.04 7.17 -4.19
C GLU A 52 -3.51 7.87 -2.94
N PHE A 53 -2.95 9.07 -3.12
CA PHE A 53 -2.53 9.93 -2.02
C PHE A 53 -3.56 11.06 -1.81
N GLU A 54 -4.14 11.10 -0.62
CA GLU A 54 -5.10 12.11 -0.18
C GLU A 54 -4.36 13.29 0.46
N GLY A 55 -3.86 14.20 -0.38
CA GLY A 55 -2.96 15.29 0.03
C GLY A 55 -3.46 16.15 1.20
N GLY A 56 -4.77 16.40 1.28
CA GLY A 56 -5.37 17.18 2.38
C GLY A 56 -5.31 16.50 3.75
N ARG A 57 -5.21 15.17 3.79
CA ARG A 57 -5.14 14.38 5.03
C ARG A 57 -3.77 13.75 5.26
N GLN A 58 -2.87 13.88 4.28
CA GLN A 58 -1.59 13.16 4.23
C GLN A 58 -1.74 11.63 4.40
N THR A 59 -2.83 11.10 3.86
CA THR A 59 -3.18 9.69 3.93
C THR A 59 -3.18 9.04 2.56
N TYR A 60 -3.25 7.71 2.56
CA TYR A 60 -3.37 6.90 1.37
C TYR A 60 -4.67 6.13 1.40
N ARG A 61 -5.19 5.89 0.21
CA ARG A 61 -6.40 5.09 -0.02
C ARG A 61 -6.14 4.11 -1.15
N THR A 62 -6.58 2.87 -0.97
CA THR A 62 -6.55 1.87 -2.05
C THR A 62 -7.53 2.27 -3.15
N ALA A 63 -7.04 2.35 -4.39
CA ALA A 63 -7.85 2.70 -5.56
C ALA A 63 -8.71 1.51 -6.00
N GLU A 64 -9.68 1.75 -6.88
CA GLU A 64 -10.54 0.68 -7.41
C GLU A 64 -9.77 -0.48 -8.04
N LYS A 65 -8.71 -0.17 -8.80
CA LYS A 65 -7.83 -1.19 -9.39
C LYS A 65 -7.08 -1.99 -8.31
N GLY A 66 -6.70 -1.35 -7.21
CA GLY A 66 -6.07 -2.00 -6.06
C GLY A 66 -7.05 -2.92 -5.30
N MET A 67 -8.32 -2.52 -5.17
CA MET A 67 -9.36 -3.35 -4.57
C MET A 67 -9.61 -4.62 -5.39
N LYS A 68 -9.75 -4.49 -6.73
CA LYS A 68 -9.86 -5.64 -7.63
C LYS A 68 -8.66 -6.59 -7.52
N LEU A 69 -7.45 -6.05 -7.35
CA LEU A 69 -6.27 -6.87 -7.14
C LEU A 69 -6.36 -7.68 -5.84
N LEU A 70 -6.84 -7.06 -4.74
CA LEU A 70 -7.03 -7.74 -3.46
C LEU A 70 -8.09 -8.86 -3.52
N GLU A 71 -9.11 -8.73 -4.36
CA GLU A 71 -10.16 -9.75 -4.52
C GLU A 71 -9.70 -11.00 -5.30
N ILE A 72 -8.62 -10.88 -6.09
CA ILE A 72 -8.09 -11.97 -6.91
C ILE A 72 -7.13 -12.88 -6.11
N TYR A 73 -6.70 -12.45 -4.93
CA TYR A 73 -5.81 -13.17 -4.02
C TYR A 73 -6.55 -13.74 -2.81
#